data_AF-A0A816CMV6-F1
#
_entry.id   AF-A0A816CMV6-F1
#
_cell.length_a   1.000
_cell.length_b   1.000
_cell.length_c   1.000
_cell.angle_alpha   90.00
_cell.angle_beta   90.00
_cell.angle_gamma   90.00
#
_symmetry.space_group_name_H-M   'P 1'
#
loop_
_entity.id
_entity.type
_entity.pdbx_description
1 polymer ?
#
loop_
_entity_poly.entity_id
_entity_poly.type
_entity_poly.pdbx_seq_one_letter_code
_entity_poly.pdbx_strand_id
1 'polypeptide(L)'
;MNSFIELLKPSRLTVCNAPDDDYRRLLKLTIGEILSITQIYHLKISEENICCTKLIDKLPSLYSLKIFSLKLLELIFADFYEHKLHLVANNNNITKVYLFKMNTIEEVYFLIRLCPDIAYLKVNFINNIDYEVFLKDLLMKINNAGNQYLHLLCLYIPTANNEMISKLQDMINREKLLHRFIIKLEFDNMYH
;
A
#
# COMPACT_ATOMS: atom_id res chain seq x y z
N MET A 1 -23.81 -14.23 30.83
CA MET A 1 -23.58 -13.23 29.76
C MET A 1 -22.44 -12.31 30.19
N ASN A 2 -21.48 -12.15 29.28
CA ASN A 2 -20.50 -11.07 29.14
C ASN A 2 -19.26 -11.01 30.06
N SER A 3 -18.15 -11.59 29.58
CA SER A 3 -16.84 -10.93 29.61
C SER A 3 -15.85 -11.39 28.52
N PHE A 4 -16.31 -11.96 27.40
CA PHE A 4 -15.46 -12.25 26.23
C PHE A 4 -15.19 -11.00 25.38
N ILE A 5 -14.64 -9.96 26.00
CA ILE A 5 -13.89 -8.93 25.28
C ILE A 5 -12.54 -8.82 25.99
N GLU A 6 -11.83 -9.94 26.06
CA GLU A 6 -10.38 -9.84 25.98
C GLU A 6 -10.11 -9.25 24.59
N LEU A 7 -9.71 -7.99 24.57
CA LEU A 7 -9.14 -7.30 23.41
C LEU A 7 -8.00 -8.17 22.86
N LEU A 8 -8.31 -9.08 21.93
CA LEU A 8 -7.33 -9.84 21.17
C LEU A 8 -6.38 -8.81 20.55
N LYS A 9 -5.14 -8.77 21.05
CA LYS A 9 -4.10 -7.94 20.46
C LYS A 9 -4.05 -8.27 18.97
N PRO A 10 -4.11 -7.27 18.07
CA PRO A 10 -4.24 -7.55 16.65
C PRO A 10 -3.02 -8.34 16.18
N SER A 11 -3.27 -9.60 15.78
CA SER A 11 -2.25 -10.55 15.37
C SER A 11 -1.45 -10.02 14.18
N ARG A 12 -0.12 -10.14 14.27
CA ARG A 12 0.83 -9.67 13.25
C ARG A 12 1.56 -10.86 12.64
N LEU A 13 1.53 -10.97 11.32
CA LEU A 13 2.34 -11.94 10.58
C LEU A 13 3.46 -11.21 9.86
N THR A 14 4.70 -11.63 10.10
CA THR A 14 5.87 -11.13 9.35
C THR A 14 6.40 -12.24 8.46
N VAL A 15 6.45 -11.98 7.17
CA VAL A 15 7.02 -12.84 6.15
C VAL A 15 8.39 -12.30 5.80
N CYS A 16 9.42 -13.06 6.17
CA CYS A 16 10.80 -12.77 5.82
C CYS A 16 11.23 -13.62 4.62
N ASN A 17 12.21 -13.14 3.86
CA ASN A 17 12.78 -13.88 2.75
C ASN A 17 13.48 -15.14 3.30
N ALA A 18 13.11 -16.32 2.79
CA ALA A 18 13.87 -17.54 3.04
C ALA A 18 14.96 -17.68 1.96
N PRO A 19 16.17 -18.11 2.35
CA PRO A 19 17.31 -18.21 1.44
C PRO A 19 17.18 -19.31 0.38
N ASP A 20 16.24 -20.25 0.56
CA ASP A 20 16.09 -21.46 -0.24
C ASP A 20 14.68 -21.55 -0.84
N ASP A 21 14.58 -21.95 -2.11
CA ASP A 21 13.33 -22.04 -2.88
C ASP A 21 12.36 -23.10 -2.35
N ASP A 22 12.84 -24.18 -1.74
CA ASP A 22 11.98 -25.18 -1.12
C ASP A 22 11.34 -24.64 0.17
N TYR A 23 12.12 -23.93 0.98
CA TYR A 23 11.61 -23.21 2.15
C TYR A 23 10.61 -22.12 1.76
N ARG A 24 10.80 -21.46 0.61
CA ARG A 24 9.83 -20.48 0.08
C ARG A 24 8.51 -21.11 -0.33
N ARG A 25 8.52 -22.31 -0.90
CA ARG A 25 7.28 -23.04 -1.24
C ARG A 25 6.52 -23.46 0.01
N LEU A 26 7.23 -23.99 1.00
CA LEU A 26 6.65 -24.35 2.30
C LEU A 26 6.06 -23.12 3.00
N LEU A 27 6.79 -22.01 3.06
CA LEU A 27 6.30 -20.75 3.62
C LEU A 27 4.99 -20.28 2.97
N LYS A 28 4.81 -20.46 1.66
CA LYS A 28 3.56 -20.06 0.98
C LYS A 28 2.37 -20.90 1.45
N LEU A 29 2.53 -22.21 1.52
CA LEU A 29 1.49 -23.12 2.00
C LEU A 29 1.14 -22.78 3.45
N THR A 30 2.15 -22.61 4.30
CA THR A 30 1.97 -22.29 5.72
C THR A 30 1.33 -20.93 5.94
N ILE A 31 1.63 -19.90 5.13
CA ILE A 31 0.97 -18.59 5.25
C ILE A 31 -0.51 -18.69 4.89
N GLY A 32 -0.85 -19.40 3.80
CA GLY A 32 -2.24 -19.59 3.40
C GLY A 32 -3.05 -20.31 4.47
N GLU A 33 -2.47 -21.34 5.08
CA GLU A 33 -3.06 -22.08 6.21
C GLU A 33 -3.18 -21.22 7.47
N ILE A 34 -2.14 -20.47 7.85
CA ILE A 34 -2.20 -19.56 9.00
C ILE A 34 -3.32 -18.53 8.82
N LEU A 35 -3.44 -17.97 7.61
CA LEU A 35 -4.46 -16.97 7.31
C LEU A 35 -5.88 -17.55 7.25
N SER A 36 -6.04 -18.86 7.00
CA SER A 36 -7.35 -19.52 6.98
C SER A 36 -7.83 -19.95 8.37
N ILE A 37 -6.90 -20.26 9.29
CA ILE A 37 -7.22 -20.72 10.65
C ILE A 37 -7.10 -19.61 11.71
N THR A 38 -6.39 -18.52 11.42
CA THR A 38 -6.11 -17.43 12.37
C THR A 38 -6.51 -16.08 11.79
N GLN A 39 -7.19 -15.27 12.59
CA GLN A 39 -7.45 -13.87 12.25
C GLN A 39 -6.16 -13.05 12.37
N ILE A 40 -5.49 -12.85 11.24
CA ILE A 40 -4.36 -11.92 11.12
C ILE A 40 -4.90 -10.54 10.75
N TYR A 41 -4.48 -9.51 11.48
CA TYR A 41 -4.89 -8.13 11.22
C TYR A 41 -3.82 -7.34 10.46
N HIS A 42 -2.55 -7.67 10.71
CA HIS A 42 -1.42 -6.95 10.13
C HIS A 42 -0.48 -7.93 9.43
N LEU A 43 -0.24 -7.69 8.13
CA LEU A 43 0.74 -8.43 7.35
C LEU A 43 1.95 -7.53 7.04
N LYS A 44 3.16 -8.01 7.37
CA LYS A 44 4.42 -7.40 6.95
C LYS A 44 5.18 -8.35 6.03
N ILE A 45 5.48 -7.90 4.82
CA ILE A 45 6.28 -8.63 3.83
C ILE A 45 7.62 -7.91 3.70
N SER A 46 8.68 -8.56 4.17
CA SER A 46 10.04 -8.02 4.15
C SER A 46 10.85 -8.53 2.92
N GLU A 47 10.22 -9.29 2.03
CA GLU A 47 10.80 -9.76 0.77
C GLU A 47 11.00 -8.57 -0.19
N GLU A 48 12.18 -8.50 -0.83
CA GLU A 48 12.40 -7.55 -1.91
C GLU A 48 11.70 -8.01 -3.19
N ASN A 49 11.06 -7.06 -3.87
CA ASN A 49 10.49 -7.20 -5.20
C ASN A 49 9.43 -8.30 -5.23
N ILE A 50 8.53 -8.31 -4.23
CA ILE A 50 7.45 -9.29 -4.20
C ILE A 50 6.57 -9.10 -5.44
N CYS A 51 6.37 -10.19 -6.16
CA CYS A 51 5.52 -10.20 -7.34
C CYS A 51 4.06 -9.87 -6.96
N CYS A 52 3.43 -8.96 -7.70
CA CYS A 52 2.05 -8.54 -7.48
C CYS A 52 1.04 -9.70 -7.42
N THR A 53 1.27 -10.76 -8.20
CA THR A 53 0.40 -11.95 -8.24
C THR A 53 0.38 -12.69 -6.91
N LYS A 54 1.55 -12.82 -6.28
CA LYS A 54 1.69 -13.39 -4.93
C LYS A 54 0.96 -12.53 -3.90
N LEU A 55 0.81 -11.23 -4.14
CA LEU A 55 0.09 -10.36 -3.22
C LEU A 55 -1.41 -10.59 -3.33
N ILE A 56 -1.97 -10.64 -4.54
CA ILE A 56 -3.41 -10.89 -4.77
C ILE A 56 -3.88 -12.18 -4.05
N ASP A 57 -3.05 -13.23 -4.06
CA ASP A 57 -3.38 -14.51 -3.41
C ASP A 57 -3.25 -14.50 -1.87
N LYS A 58 -2.64 -13.45 -1.31
CA LYS A 58 -2.27 -13.38 0.12
C LYS A 58 -3.16 -12.42 0.93
N LEU A 59 -4.25 -11.91 0.37
CA LEU A 59 -5.09 -10.90 1.02
C LEU A 59 -6.48 -11.44 1.39
N PRO A 60 -6.62 -12.22 2.47
CA PRO A 60 -7.85 -12.23 3.24
C PRO A 60 -8.05 -10.86 3.94
N SER A 61 -9.13 -10.73 4.71
CA SER A 61 -9.60 -9.52 5.41
C SER A 61 -8.60 -8.94 6.44
N LEU A 62 -7.47 -8.45 5.96
CA LEU A 62 -6.43 -7.75 6.72
C LEU A 62 -6.85 -6.29 6.95
N TYR A 63 -6.38 -5.70 8.05
CA TYR A 63 -6.55 -4.28 8.33
C TYR A 63 -5.38 -3.44 7.79
N SER A 64 -4.16 -3.97 7.87
CA SER A 64 -2.97 -3.28 7.35
C SER A 64 -2.01 -4.18 6.61
N LEU A 65 -1.36 -3.60 5.60
CA LEU A 65 -0.37 -4.24 4.76
C LEU A 65 0.92 -3.41 4.72
N LYS A 66 2.05 -4.02 5.10
CA LYS A 66 3.38 -3.42 5.00
C LYS A 66 4.21 -4.23 4.00
N ILE A 67 4.70 -3.59 2.95
CA ILE A 67 5.48 -4.22 1.87
C ILE A 67 6.83 -3.53 1.80
N PHE A 68 7.90 -4.32 1.73
CA PHE A 68 9.23 -3.77 1.51
C PHE A 68 9.34 -3.15 0.11
N SER A 69 9.26 -3.97 -0.94
CA SER A 69 9.15 -3.48 -2.31
C SER A 69 8.32 -4.41 -3.19
N LEU A 70 7.65 -3.85 -4.19
CA LEU A 70 6.83 -4.59 -5.14
C LEU A 70 7.62 -4.85 -6.43
N LYS A 71 7.20 -5.85 -7.20
CA LYS A 71 7.55 -5.98 -8.62
C LYS A 71 6.28 -6.23 -9.41
N LEU A 72 5.93 -5.28 -10.27
CA LEU A 72 4.87 -5.47 -11.25
C LEU A 72 5.36 -6.37 -12.38
N LEU A 73 4.53 -7.33 -12.77
CA LEU A 73 4.72 -8.06 -14.03
C LEU A 73 4.17 -7.23 -15.19
N GLU A 74 4.71 -7.46 -16.39
CA GLU A 74 4.33 -6.73 -17.60
C GLU A 74 2.82 -6.73 -17.87
N LEU A 75 2.36 -5.64 -18.51
CA LEU A 75 0.98 -5.32 -18.90
C LEU A 75 0.27 -6.41 -19.71
N ILE A 76 1.00 -7.39 -20.26
CA ILE A 76 0.47 -8.48 -21.10
C ILE A 76 -0.59 -9.31 -20.36
N PHE A 77 -0.61 -9.29 -19.03
CA PHE A 77 -1.62 -9.97 -18.23
C PHE A 77 -2.66 -9.05 -17.59
N ALA A 78 -2.71 -7.77 -17.98
CA ALA A 78 -3.55 -6.75 -17.34
C ALA A 78 -5.01 -7.21 -17.22
N ASP A 79 -5.61 -7.71 -18.29
CA ASP A 79 -7.03 -8.10 -18.31
C ASP A 79 -7.35 -9.32 -17.40
N PHE A 80 -6.47 -10.32 -17.39
CA PHE A 80 -6.64 -11.51 -16.54
C PHE A 80 -6.48 -11.16 -15.06
N TYR A 81 -5.52 -10.30 -14.74
CA TYR A 81 -5.35 -9.79 -13.38
C TYR A 81 -6.46 -8.82 -12.98
N GLU A 82 -7.04 -8.07 -13.92
CA GLU A 82 -8.09 -7.08 -13.66
C GLU A 82 -9.28 -7.72 -12.94
N HIS A 83 -9.81 -8.80 -13.50
CA HIS A 83 -10.96 -9.49 -12.93
C HIS A 83 -10.64 -10.06 -11.53
N LYS A 84 -9.48 -10.70 -11.38
CA LYS A 84 -9.04 -11.26 -10.10
C LYS A 84 -8.80 -10.15 -9.06
N LEU A 85 -8.23 -9.03 -9.50
CA LEU A 85 -8.00 -7.86 -8.66
C LEU A 85 -9.31 -7.30 -8.15
N HIS A 86 -10.32 -7.15 -9.01
CA HIS A 86 -11.65 -6.69 -8.60
C HIS A 86 -12.30 -7.60 -7.55
N LEU A 87 -12.21 -8.92 -7.73
CA LEU A 87 -12.73 -9.89 -6.76
C LEU A 87 -12.02 -9.78 -5.40
N VAL A 88 -10.70 -9.65 -5.40
CA VAL A 88 -9.91 -9.50 -4.16
C VAL A 88 -10.12 -8.11 -3.53
N ALA A 89 -10.25 -7.08 -4.35
CA ALA A 89 -10.51 -5.71 -3.92
C ALA A 89 -11.83 -5.60 -3.14
N ASN A 90 -12.90 -6.21 -3.65
CA ASN A 90 -14.21 -6.19 -3.01
C ASN A 90 -14.26 -6.92 -1.67
N ASN A 91 -13.31 -7.82 -1.41
CA ASN A 91 -13.28 -8.65 -0.21
C ASN A 91 -12.21 -8.22 0.81
N ASN A 92 -11.40 -7.21 0.49
CA ASN A 92 -10.41 -6.71 1.44
C ASN A 92 -10.93 -5.52 2.23
N ASN A 93 -10.44 -5.42 3.45
CA ASN A 93 -10.76 -4.34 4.39
C ASN A 93 -9.49 -3.59 4.78
N ILE A 94 -8.52 -3.53 3.85
CA ILE A 94 -7.19 -2.99 4.12
C ILE A 94 -7.28 -1.48 4.06
N THR A 95 -7.20 -0.86 5.24
CA THR A 95 -7.29 0.60 5.36
C THR A 95 -5.91 1.26 5.49
N LYS A 96 -4.85 0.48 5.79
CA LYS A 96 -3.49 1.01 5.95
C LYS A 96 -2.48 0.26 5.10
N VAL A 97 -1.83 0.96 4.17
CA VAL A 97 -0.78 0.39 3.32
C VAL A 97 0.53 1.17 3.49
N TYR A 98 1.63 0.43 3.58
CA TYR A 98 2.98 0.97 3.66
C TYR A 98 3.83 0.31 2.57
N LEU A 99 4.44 1.13 1.71
CA LEU A 99 5.41 0.70 0.69
C LEU A 99 6.77 1.34 1.02
N PHE A 100 7.70 0.54 1.53
CA PHE A 100 9.00 1.04 2.01
C PHE A 100 9.99 1.40 0.91
N LYS A 101 9.85 0.79 -0.26
CA LYS A 101 10.70 1.00 -1.43
C LYS A 101 9.81 0.94 -2.65
N MET A 102 9.52 2.12 -3.18
CA MET A 102 8.81 2.31 -4.43
C MET A 102 9.81 2.36 -5.58
N ASN A 103 9.63 1.50 -6.58
CA ASN A 103 10.44 1.51 -7.79
C ASN A 103 9.76 2.26 -8.93
N THR A 104 8.43 2.14 -9.06
CA THR A 104 7.66 2.80 -10.12
C THR A 104 6.33 3.36 -9.61
N ILE A 105 5.77 4.32 -10.35
CA ILE A 105 4.49 4.96 -10.02
C ILE A 105 3.33 3.97 -10.08
N GLU A 106 3.40 3.03 -11.02
CA GLU A 106 2.39 2.00 -11.25
C GLU A 106 2.22 1.09 -10.03
N GLU A 107 3.26 0.89 -9.22
CA GLU A 107 3.17 0.07 -7.99
C GLU A 107 2.17 0.67 -7.00
N VAL A 108 2.14 1.99 -6.88
CA VAL A 108 1.20 2.70 -6.01
C VAL A 108 -0.22 2.59 -6.56
N TYR A 109 -0.39 2.73 -7.88
CA TYR A 109 -1.70 2.56 -8.51
C TYR A 109 -2.25 1.16 -8.35
N PHE A 110 -1.39 0.16 -8.51
CA PHE A 110 -1.76 -1.22 -8.24
C PHE A 110 -2.25 -1.39 -6.80
N LEU A 111 -1.58 -0.81 -5.80
CA LEU A 111 -1.99 -0.92 -4.40
C LEU A 111 -3.32 -0.22 -4.10
N ILE A 112 -3.58 0.94 -4.71
CA ILE A 112 -4.86 1.66 -4.54
C ILE A 112 -6.01 0.87 -5.18
N ARG A 113 -5.77 0.25 -6.34
CA ARG A 113 -6.76 -0.61 -7.00
C ARG A 113 -6.98 -1.90 -6.24
N LEU A 114 -5.91 -2.44 -5.66
CA LEU A 114 -5.98 -3.62 -4.83
C LEU A 114 -6.76 -3.31 -3.55
N CYS A 115 -6.50 -2.21 -2.86
CA CYS A 115 -7.12 -1.84 -1.58
C CYS A 115 -8.02 -0.59 -1.76
N PRO A 116 -9.27 -0.73 -2.24
CA PRO A 116 -10.13 0.41 -2.57
C PRO A 116 -10.46 1.29 -1.35
N ASP A 117 -10.58 0.69 -0.16
CA ASP A 117 -10.91 1.37 1.10
C ASP A 117 -9.67 1.86 1.86
N ILE A 118 -8.56 2.04 1.15
CA ILE A 118 -7.32 2.55 1.74
C ILE A 118 -7.54 3.95 2.32
N ALA A 119 -7.43 4.08 3.64
CA ALA A 119 -7.51 5.36 4.35
C ALA A 119 -6.15 6.01 4.56
N TYR A 120 -5.11 5.18 4.68
CA TYR A 120 -3.74 5.59 4.94
C TYR A 120 -2.77 4.91 3.98
N LEU A 121 -2.00 5.71 3.24
CA LEU A 121 -0.96 5.25 2.34
C LEU A 121 0.37 5.93 2.70
N LYS A 122 1.37 5.16 3.13
CA LYS A 122 2.75 5.64 3.30
C LYS A 122 3.65 5.06 2.22
N VAL A 123 4.33 5.92 1.48
CA VAL A 123 5.25 5.52 0.40
C VAL A 123 6.58 6.24 0.59
N ASN A 124 7.67 5.51 0.46
CA ASN A 124 9.01 6.08 0.45
C ASN A 124 9.53 6.20 -0.97
N PHE A 125 9.92 7.41 -1.35
CA PHE A 125 10.54 7.66 -2.64
C PHE A 125 11.98 7.18 -2.62
N ILE A 126 12.37 6.54 -3.72
CA ILE A 126 13.77 6.28 -4.03
C ILE A 126 14.18 7.22 -5.15
N ASN A 127 15.44 7.67 -5.07
CA ASN A 127 16.02 8.73 -5.89
C ASN A 127 15.65 8.64 -7.38
N ASN A 128 15.43 9.82 -7.99
CA ASN A 128 15.12 10.10 -9.40
C ASN A 128 13.65 10.01 -9.84
N ILE A 129 12.69 9.74 -8.96
CA ILE A 129 11.27 9.93 -9.28
C ILE A 129 10.91 11.41 -9.09
N ASP A 130 10.32 12.02 -10.12
CA ASP A 130 9.75 13.37 -10.03
C ASP A 130 8.49 13.33 -9.15
N TYR A 131 8.62 13.88 -7.94
CA TYR A 131 7.55 13.86 -6.94
C TYR A 131 6.36 14.76 -7.35
N GLU A 132 6.59 15.81 -8.14
CA GLU A 132 5.50 16.70 -8.60
C GLU A 132 4.64 15.97 -9.63
N VAL A 133 5.30 15.35 -10.63
CA VAL A 133 4.62 14.52 -11.63
C VAL A 133 3.88 13.37 -10.96
N PHE A 134 4.55 12.65 -10.05
CA PHE A 134 3.90 11.58 -9.29
C PHE A 134 2.66 12.06 -8.54
N LEU A 135 2.77 13.14 -7.75
CA LEU A 135 1.68 13.60 -6.91
C LEU A 135 0.53 14.08 -7.78
N LYS A 136 0.83 14.80 -8.87
CA LYS A 136 -0.16 15.24 -9.84
C LYS A 136 -0.94 14.05 -10.41
N ASP A 137 -0.23 13.07 -10.97
CA ASP A 137 -0.87 11.91 -11.61
C ASP A 137 -1.69 11.10 -10.59
N LEU A 138 -1.17 10.93 -9.38
CA LEU A 138 -1.86 10.21 -8.32
C LEU A 138 -3.15 10.90 -7.90
N LEU A 139 -3.11 12.20 -7.60
CA LEU A 139 -4.27 12.97 -7.19
C LEU A 139 -5.30 13.07 -8.34
N MET A 140 -4.85 13.20 -9.59
CA MET A 140 -5.73 13.14 -10.75
C MET A 140 -6.45 11.79 -10.86
N LYS A 141 -5.75 10.67 -10.68
CA LYS A 141 -6.37 9.34 -10.71
C LYS A 141 -7.35 9.13 -9.56
N ILE A 142 -7.02 9.58 -8.35
CA ILE A 142 -7.93 9.51 -7.20
C ILE A 142 -9.20 10.32 -7.47
N ASN A 143 -9.08 11.55 -8.00
CA ASN A 143 -10.23 12.36 -8.42
C ASN A 143 -11.11 11.64 -9.45
N ASN A 144 -10.49 11.11 -10.51
CA ASN A 144 -11.22 10.47 -11.61
C ASN A 144 -11.87 9.15 -11.19
N ALA A 145 -11.24 8.39 -10.30
CA ALA A 145 -11.79 7.15 -9.76
C ALA A 145 -12.89 7.41 -8.70
N GLY A 146 -13.07 8.66 -8.25
CA GLY A 146 -14.00 9.00 -7.17
C GLY A 146 -13.64 8.30 -5.86
N ASN A 147 -12.36 7.98 -5.62
CA ASN A 147 -11.97 7.31 -4.38
C ASN A 147 -12.09 8.32 -3.22
N GLN A 148 -13.09 8.11 -2.37
CA GLN A 148 -13.40 8.98 -1.22
C GLN A 148 -12.72 8.53 0.07
N TYR A 149 -12.08 7.36 0.08
CA TYR A 149 -11.61 6.70 1.29
C TYR A 149 -10.18 7.09 1.65
N LEU A 150 -9.33 7.45 0.67
CA LEU A 150 -8.00 7.94 1.00
C LEU A 150 -8.11 9.24 1.79
N HIS A 151 -7.70 9.19 3.05
CA HIS A 151 -7.74 10.32 3.98
C HIS A 151 -6.35 10.88 4.26
N LEU A 152 -5.32 10.04 4.20
CA LEU A 152 -3.95 10.44 4.48
C LEU A 152 -2.96 9.76 3.53
N LEU A 153 -2.19 10.59 2.83
CA LEU A 153 -1.07 10.19 1.98
C LEU A 153 0.23 10.73 2.59
N CYS A 154 1.09 9.84 3.05
CA CYS A 154 2.40 10.18 3.61
C CYS A 154 3.49 9.81 2.61
N LEU A 155 4.24 10.81 2.16
CA LEU A 155 5.36 10.63 1.24
C LEU A 155 6.66 10.95 1.95
N TYR A 156 7.55 9.97 2.05
CA TYR A 156 8.91 10.22 2.53
C TYR A 156 9.78 10.70 1.39
N ILE A 157 10.13 11.98 1.42
CA ILE A 157 11.01 12.65 0.46
C ILE A 157 12.18 13.24 1.26
N PRO A 158 13.39 12.63 1.21
CA PRO A 158 14.52 13.04 2.04
C PRO A 158 14.94 14.50 1.89
N THR A 159 14.68 15.08 0.71
CA THR A 159 15.08 16.44 0.35
C THR A 159 13.95 17.47 0.51
N ALA A 160 12.80 17.07 1.08
CA ALA A 160 11.64 17.94 1.21
C ALA A 160 11.95 19.20 2.00
N ASN A 161 11.55 20.35 1.45
CA ASN A 161 11.69 21.65 2.09
C ASN A 161 10.40 22.48 1.87
N ASN A 162 10.33 23.64 2.53
CA ASN A 162 9.15 24.50 2.47
C ASN A 162 8.85 25.02 1.05
N GLU A 163 9.86 25.23 0.22
CA GLU A 163 9.67 25.66 -1.17
C GLU A 163 8.96 24.58 -2.00
N MET A 164 9.40 23.33 -1.88
CA MET A 164 8.76 22.18 -2.54
C MET A 164 7.31 22.02 -2.09
N ILE A 165 7.03 22.18 -0.79
CA ILE A 165 5.68 22.11 -0.25
C ILE A 165 4.78 23.23 -0.80
N SER A 166 5.31 24.46 -0.90
CA SER A 166 4.58 25.57 -1.51
C SER A 166 4.25 25.29 -2.98
N LYS A 167 5.23 24.81 -3.76
CA LYS A 167 5.03 24.44 -5.17
C LYS A 167 3.96 23.38 -5.35
N LEU A 168 3.97 22.36 -4.50
CA LEU A 168 2.95 21.30 -4.53
C LEU A 168 1.57 21.84 -4.17
N GLN A 169 1.47 22.71 -3.16
CA GLN A 169 0.20 23.32 -2.78
C GLN A 169 -0.35 24.21 -3.90
N ASP A 170 0.50 24.98 -4.55
CA ASP A 170 0.13 25.81 -5.71
C ASP A 170 -0.33 24.96 -6.89
N MET A 171 0.35 23.84 -7.16
CA MET A 171 -0.06 22.87 -8.17
C MET A 171 -1.45 22.30 -7.86
N ILE A 172 -1.68 21.83 -6.63
CA ILE A 172 -2.97 21.29 -6.20
C ILE A 172 -4.09 22.32 -6.39
N ASN A 173 -3.85 23.55 -5.95
CA ASN A 173 -4.82 24.64 -6.04
C ASN A 173 -5.15 25.00 -7.50
N ARG A 174 -4.11 25.17 -8.33
CA ARG A 174 -4.24 25.56 -9.75
C ARG A 174 -4.99 24.49 -10.55
N GLU A 175 -4.63 23.23 -10.35
CA GLU A 175 -5.18 22.08 -11.07
C GLU A 175 -6.51 21.61 -10.46
N LYS A 176 -6.97 22.25 -9.38
CA LYS A 176 -8.18 21.89 -8.62
C LYS A 176 -8.19 20.42 -8.18
N LEU A 177 -7.02 19.89 -7.83
CA LEU A 177 -6.87 18.50 -7.43
C LEU A 177 -7.39 18.36 -6.00
N LEU A 178 -8.47 17.59 -5.80
CA LEU A 178 -8.99 17.20 -4.48
C LEU A 178 -9.14 18.36 -3.46
N HIS A 179 -10.33 18.98 -3.40
CA HIS A 179 -10.67 20.06 -2.47
C HIS A 179 -10.56 19.74 -0.95
N ARG A 180 -10.19 18.51 -0.58
CA ARG A 180 -10.21 18.01 0.81
C ARG A 180 -8.84 17.73 1.41
N PHE A 181 -7.76 17.87 0.64
CA PHE A 181 -6.41 17.56 1.13
C PHE A 181 -5.64 18.83 1.48
N ILE A 182 -4.90 18.77 2.58
CA ILE A 182 -3.95 19.80 3.00
C ILE A 182 -2.56 19.16 2.97
N ILE A 183 -1.59 19.78 2.30
CA ILE A 183 -0.21 19.32 2.36
C ILE A 183 0.44 19.88 3.62
N LYS A 184 1.13 19.02 4.37
CA LYS A 184 1.95 19.42 5.52
C LYS A 184 3.33 18.79 5.41
N LEU A 185 4.35 19.56 5.75
CA LEU A 185 5.67 19.01 6.04
C LEU A 185 5.64 18.46 7.46
N GLU A 186 5.93 17.16 7.61
CA GLU A 186 6.09 16.53 8.91
C GLU A 186 7.52 16.01 9.05
N PHE A 187 8.18 16.39 10.13
CA PHE A 187 9.48 15.83 10.49
C PHE A 187 9.22 14.54 11.27
N ASP A 188 9.34 13.42 10.58
CA ASP A 188 9.16 12.10 11.18
C ASP A 188 10.31 11.86 12.18
N ASN A 189 10.00 11.77 13.47
CA ASN A 189 10.88 11.08 14.43
C ASN A 189 10.80 9.60 14.06
N MET A 190 11.63 9.18 13.09
CA MET A 190 11.57 7.87 12.42
C MET A 190 11.87 6.66 13.33
N TYR A 191 11.10 6.41 14.38
CA TYR A 191 11.10 5.15 15.13
C TYR A 191 9.79 4.96 15.93
N HIS A 192 8.73 4.39 15.33
CA HIS A 192 7.71 3.59 16.05
C HIS A 192 6.89 2.69 15.09
#